data_AF-A0A9D8UNU7-F1
#
_entry.id   AF-A0A9D8UNU7-F1
#
_cell.length_a   1.000
_cell.length_b   1.000
_cell.length_c   1.000
_cell.angle_alpha   90.00
_cell.angle_beta   90.00
_cell.angle_gamma   90.00
#
_symmetry.space_group_name_H-M   'P 1'
#
loop_
_entity.id
_entity.type
_entity.pdbx_description
1 polymer ?
#
loop_
_entity_poly.entity_id
_entity_poly.type
_entity_poly.pdbx_seq_one_letter_code
_entity_poly.pdbx_strand_id
1 'polypeptide(L)'
;MSKQRFNESSKQNDPDFNLDEYLAEQSDQSQNPEQVEQEPESTSFTRNLILICAVSAASFLWYFDWSPRNAYNFFFADEITQTQQSGGINVQIPPINVQIPDINVDIPEITFGEGQSATSTLDMSFTDYMAELNELGYLDEFGSSSLSTLYNNNVPIEYIDGLGRIGALNDFGGSSIATLYTNQVPLEYIAKIEQEGMLNYFGGSSISTLYQNNIPFEYLSDLNDVGALDNFGGSSISTLYQNNVPTSYITRIKSEGMLDNFGGTSISTLYQNNIPFEYLQELNNAGVLDEFGGTSISTLYSNNVPASYITELAEQGLMNDFGSTSISRLYTNNIPISYLKTLDERGLLENMSSQSVVDAYRIDGQNN
;
A
#
# COMPACT_ATOMS: atom_id res chain seq x y z
N MET A 1 -6.76 48.98 45.93
CA MET A 1 -7.58 48.85 44.71
C MET A 1 -6.66 48.64 43.51
N SER A 2 -6.98 47.64 42.66
CA SER A 2 -6.55 47.36 41.27
C SER A 2 -5.08 47.57 40.84
N LYS A 3 -4.35 46.49 40.44
CA LYS A 3 -4.26 45.89 39.07
C LYS A 3 -3.51 46.82 38.08
N GLN A 4 -2.59 46.44 37.20
CA GLN A 4 -1.90 45.22 36.71
C GLN A 4 -1.10 45.76 35.48
N ARG A 5 0.17 45.44 35.16
CA ARG A 5 0.59 44.46 34.12
C ARG A 5 2.03 44.76 33.60
N PHE A 6 2.79 43.66 33.46
CA PHE A 6 3.72 43.22 32.40
C PHE A 6 4.95 44.03 31.91
N ASN A 7 6.10 43.34 32.08
CA ASN A 7 7.28 43.18 31.21
C ASN A 7 7.09 43.51 29.72
N GLU A 8 8.11 44.11 29.10
CA GLU A 8 8.99 43.37 28.16
C GLU A 8 10.21 44.20 27.74
N SER A 9 11.36 43.52 27.76
CA SER A 9 12.69 44.00 27.47
C SER A 9 13.02 43.92 25.98
N SER A 10 13.33 45.09 25.41
CA SER A 10 14.17 45.39 24.25
C SER A 10 14.71 44.23 23.39
N LYS A 11 14.24 44.14 22.14
CA LYS A 11 15.03 43.64 20.99
C LYS A 11 15.50 44.82 20.14
N GLN A 12 16.73 44.70 19.66
CA GLN A 12 17.52 45.70 18.94
C GLN A 12 16.80 46.28 17.71
N ASN A 13 16.83 47.61 17.61
CA ASN A 13 16.54 48.37 16.39
C ASN A 13 17.75 48.30 15.46
N ASP A 14 17.58 47.76 14.25
CA ASP A 14 18.52 47.97 13.15
C ASP A 14 18.13 49.29 12.44
N PRO A 15 19.01 50.29 12.36
CA PRO A 15 18.65 51.65 11.93
C PRO A 15 18.48 51.83 10.41
N ASP A 16 18.70 50.79 9.60
CA ASP A 16 18.68 50.88 8.12
C ASP A 16 17.51 50.14 7.46
N PHE A 17 16.54 49.61 8.22
CA PHE A 17 15.37 48.95 7.64
C PHE A 17 14.28 49.97 7.29
N ASN A 18 14.20 50.34 6.01
CA ASN A 18 13.19 51.24 5.49
C ASN A 18 11.96 50.46 5.00
N LEU A 19 10.93 50.41 5.85
CA LEU A 19 9.70 49.63 5.60
C LEU A 19 8.96 50.08 4.33
N ASP A 20 9.06 51.38 4.00
CA ASP A 20 8.40 51.96 2.82
C ASP A 20 9.06 51.48 1.52
N GLU A 21 10.37 51.24 1.55
CA GLU A 21 11.15 50.71 0.42
C GLU A 21 10.88 49.22 0.21
N TYR A 22 10.75 48.44 1.30
CA TYR A 22 10.36 47.03 1.25
C TYR A 22 8.93 46.83 0.73
N LEU A 23 8.00 47.71 1.10
CA LEU A 23 6.61 47.67 0.60
C LEU A 23 6.53 48.11 -0.87
N ALA A 24 7.34 49.07 -1.29
CA ALA A 24 7.46 49.47 -2.69
C ALA A 24 8.00 48.32 -3.55
N GLU A 25 9.04 47.63 -3.07
CA GLU A 25 9.67 46.49 -3.76
C GLU A 25 8.72 45.28 -3.89
N GLN A 26 7.88 45.00 -2.88
CA GLN A 26 6.80 44.00 -3.00
C GLN A 26 5.67 44.42 -3.94
N SER A 27 5.38 45.72 -4.03
CA SER A 27 4.30 46.22 -4.89
C SER A 27 4.66 46.23 -6.38
N ASP A 28 5.94 46.42 -6.71
CA ASP A 28 6.44 46.41 -8.09
C ASP A 28 6.69 45.00 -8.64
N GLN A 29 6.80 43.97 -7.79
CA GLN A 29 6.86 42.56 -8.24
C GLN A 29 5.54 42.03 -8.84
N SER A 30 4.45 42.79 -8.78
CA SER A 30 3.14 42.33 -9.26
C SER A 30 2.84 42.70 -10.72
N GLN A 31 3.73 43.37 -11.46
CA GLN A 31 3.44 43.77 -12.86
C GLN A 31 4.68 43.78 -13.79
N ASN A 32 5.14 42.62 -14.25
CA ASN A 32 5.52 42.44 -15.67
C ASN A 32 5.57 40.95 -16.07
N PRO A 33 5.06 40.56 -17.26
CA PRO A 33 4.92 39.18 -17.69
C PRO A 33 6.14 38.71 -18.48
N GLU A 34 6.84 37.69 -18.02
CA GLU A 34 7.60 36.69 -18.82
C GLU A 34 8.51 35.88 -17.90
N GLN A 35 8.02 34.72 -17.45
CA GLN A 35 8.76 33.46 -17.30
C GLN A 35 7.75 32.39 -16.88
N VAL A 36 7.17 31.72 -17.88
CA VAL A 36 6.32 30.54 -17.67
C VAL A 36 7.27 29.37 -17.43
N GLU A 37 7.54 29.09 -16.16
CA GLU A 37 7.95 27.77 -15.74
C GLU A 37 6.69 26.90 -15.83
N GLN A 38 6.69 25.93 -16.76
CA GLN A 38 5.56 25.04 -16.98
C GLN A 38 5.39 24.13 -15.77
N GLU A 39 4.54 24.52 -14.81
CA GLU A 39 3.84 23.54 -14.00
C GLU A 39 2.96 22.69 -14.94
N PRO A 40 2.93 21.35 -14.79
CA PRO A 40 1.97 20.56 -15.54
C PRO A 40 0.57 21.03 -15.16
N GLU A 41 -0.17 21.57 -16.13
CA GLU A 41 -1.60 21.86 -15.98
C GLU A 41 -2.30 20.56 -15.61
N SER A 42 -2.53 20.34 -14.31
CA SER A 42 -3.51 19.37 -13.85
C SER A 42 -4.86 19.92 -14.31
N THR A 43 -5.33 19.42 -15.45
CA THR A 43 -6.59 19.78 -16.09
C THR A 43 -7.68 19.94 -15.05
N SER A 44 -8.42 21.06 -15.10
CA SER A 44 -9.51 21.41 -14.18
C SER A 44 -10.52 20.27 -13.99
N PHE A 45 -10.61 19.36 -14.95
CA PHE A 45 -11.38 18.13 -14.90
C PHE A 45 -10.95 17.17 -13.77
N THR A 46 -9.65 16.96 -13.52
CA THR A 46 -9.17 16.04 -12.47
C THR A 46 -9.47 16.57 -11.06
N ARG A 47 -9.22 17.87 -10.83
CA ARG A 47 -9.59 18.51 -9.55
C ARG A 47 -11.10 18.53 -9.34
N ASN A 48 -11.87 18.81 -10.39
CA ASN A 48 -13.33 18.79 -10.32
C ASN A 48 -13.89 17.38 -10.14
N LEU A 49 -13.29 16.36 -10.75
CA LEU A 49 -13.68 14.96 -10.60
C LEU A 49 -13.40 14.46 -9.17
N ILE A 50 -12.23 14.77 -8.62
CA ILE A 50 -11.87 14.42 -7.23
C ILE A 50 -12.82 15.12 -6.25
N LEU A 51 -13.14 16.39 -6.48
CA LEU A 51 -14.11 17.12 -5.65
C LEU A 51 -15.53 16.55 -5.76
N ILE A 52 -15.98 16.21 -6.97
CA ILE A 52 -17.30 15.59 -7.18
C ILE A 52 -17.34 14.21 -6.50
N CYS A 53 -16.31 13.38 -6.67
CA CYS A 53 -16.22 12.07 -6.00
C CYS A 53 -16.16 12.21 -4.47
N ALA A 54 -15.39 13.17 -3.94
CA ALA A 54 -15.30 13.41 -2.50
C ALA A 54 -16.64 13.88 -1.91
N VAL A 55 -17.33 14.79 -2.60
CA VAL A 55 -18.64 15.30 -2.16
C VAL A 55 -19.72 14.22 -2.28
N SER A 56 -19.71 13.41 -3.34
CA SER A 56 -20.63 12.28 -3.49
C SER A 56 -20.39 11.19 -2.44
N ALA A 57 -19.14 10.85 -2.14
CA ALA A 57 -18.79 9.89 -1.10
C ALA A 57 -19.19 10.39 0.30
N ALA A 58 -18.90 11.66 0.61
CA ALA A 58 -19.32 12.27 1.87
C ALA A 58 -20.85 12.32 2.02
N SER A 59 -21.57 12.63 0.94
CA SER A 59 -23.04 12.66 0.93
C SER A 59 -23.65 11.27 1.09
N PHE A 60 -23.03 10.25 0.49
CA PHE A 60 -23.44 8.86 0.63
C PHE A 60 -23.21 8.34 2.07
N LEU A 61 -22.06 8.66 2.66
CA LEU A 61 -21.76 8.29 4.05
C LEU A 61 -22.68 8.98 5.06
N TRP A 62 -23.07 10.24 4.79
CA TRP A 62 -23.99 11.00 5.64
C TRP A 62 -25.46 10.53 5.52
N TYR A 63 -25.91 10.16 4.32
CA TYR A 63 -27.28 9.69 4.10
C TYR A 63 -27.56 8.29 4.68
N PHE A 64 -26.54 7.43 4.75
CA PHE A 64 -26.66 6.05 5.26
C PHE A 64 -26.15 5.85 6.70
N ASP A 65 -25.72 6.92 7.38
CA ASP A 65 -25.22 6.93 8.78
C ASP A 65 -24.09 5.90 9.04
N TRP A 66 -23.18 5.77 8.07
CA TRP A 66 -22.12 4.74 8.07
C TRP A 66 -20.81 5.26 8.68
N SER A 67 -20.32 4.57 9.72
CA SER A 67 -19.00 4.85 10.31
C SER A 67 -17.86 4.41 9.37
N PRO A 68 -16.67 5.05 9.42
CA PRO A 68 -15.52 4.71 8.57
C PRO A 68 -15.08 3.23 8.64
N ARG A 69 -15.28 2.57 9.79
CA ARG A 69 -15.03 1.13 9.96
C ARG A 69 -15.97 0.25 9.13
N ASN A 70 -17.22 0.66 8.92
CA ASN A 70 -18.19 -0.13 8.15
C ASN A 70 -18.01 0.05 6.65
N ALA A 71 -17.54 1.22 6.20
CA ALA A 71 -17.19 1.45 4.80
C ALA A 71 -15.98 0.61 4.35
N TYR A 72 -14.99 0.43 5.23
CA TYR A 72 -13.84 -0.47 4.97
C TYR A 72 -14.29 -1.91 4.70
N ASN A 73 -15.22 -2.42 5.51
CA ASN A 73 -15.76 -3.77 5.29
C ASN A 73 -16.60 -3.86 4.02
N PHE A 74 -17.33 -2.83 3.60
CA PHE A 74 -18.19 -2.90 2.40
C PHE A 74 -17.45 -2.75 1.06
N PHE A 75 -16.39 -1.91 1.00
CA PHE A 75 -15.61 -1.72 -0.24
C PHE A 75 -14.54 -2.80 -0.45
N PHE A 76 -14.11 -3.47 0.63
CA PHE A 76 -13.00 -4.43 0.59
C PHE A 76 -13.37 -5.83 1.09
N ALA A 77 -14.61 -6.03 1.54
CA ALA A 77 -15.18 -7.36 1.70
C ALA A 77 -16.57 -7.40 1.04
N ASP A 78 -16.67 -8.04 -0.11
CA ASP A 78 -17.80 -8.91 -0.45
C ASP A 78 -17.35 -9.82 -1.60
N GLU A 79 -17.69 -11.11 -1.65
CA GLU A 79 -18.95 -11.71 -1.21
C GLU A 79 -18.76 -13.22 -0.95
N ILE A 80 -19.05 -13.71 0.27
CA ILE A 80 -19.56 -15.09 0.46
C ILE A 80 -21.03 -14.97 0.82
N THR A 81 -21.89 -14.62 -0.15
CA THR A 81 -23.32 -14.91 -0.04
C THR A 81 -24.03 -14.83 -1.39
N GLN A 82 -23.91 -15.86 -2.23
CA GLN A 82 -25.09 -16.40 -2.92
C GLN A 82 -25.07 -17.93 -2.90
N THR A 83 -26.13 -18.47 -2.32
CA THR A 83 -26.41 -19.87 -2.10
C THR A 83 -26.57 -20.66 -3.42
N GLN A 84 -25.71 -21.65 -3.64
CA GLN A 84 -26.10 -22.93 -4.23
C GLN A 84 -25.62 -24.08 -3.35
N GLN A 85 -26.57 -24.91 -2.95
CA GLN A 85 -26.36 -26.11 -2.14
C GLN A 85 -25.47 -27.11 -2.89
N SER A 86 -24.30 -27.43 -2.35
CA SER A 86 -23.79 -28.81 -2.24
C SER A 86 -22.51 -28.85 -1.41
N GLY A 87 -22.51 -29.63 -0.32
CA GLY A 87 -21.30 -30.12 0.35
C GLY A 87 -20.46 -29.09 1.12
N GLY A 88 -21.01 -28.53 2.20
CA GLY A 88 -20.23 -27.67 3.09
C GLY A 88 -19.07 -28.42 3.76
N ILE A 89 -17.84 -28.00 3.45
CA ILE A 89 -16.69 -28.27 4.32
C ILE A 89 -16.82 -27.29 5.48
N ASN A 90 -17.13 -27.83 6.65
CA ASN A 90 -17.11 -27.12 7.93
C ASN A 90 -15.64 -26.89 8.28
N VAL A 91 -15.09 -25.72 7.93
CA VAL A 91 -13.76 -25.33 8.40
C VAL A 91 -13.93 -24.91 9.86
N GLN A 92 -13.80 -25.89 10.76
CA GLN A 92 -13.44 -25.60 12.14
C GLN A 92 -12.09 -24.88 12.10
N ILE A 93 -12.07 -23.61 12.51
CA ILE A 93 -10.83 -22.90 12.79
C ILE A 93 -10.15 -23.69 13.93
N PRO A 94 -9.04 -24.39 13.69
CA PRO A 94 -8.35 -25.08 14.76
C PRO A 94 -7.82 -24.04 15.76
N PRO A 95 -7.69 -24.40 17.04
CA PRO A 95 -7.07 -23.52 18.03
C PRO A 95 -5.68 -23.08 17.55
N ILE A 96 -5.33 -21.83 17.87
CA ILE A 96 -4.03 -21.21 17.60
C ILE A 96 -2.94 -22.19 18.05
N ASN A 97 -2.20 -22.74 17.08
CA ASN A 97 -1.10 -23.65 17.34
C ASN A 97 0.02 -23.37 16.34
N VAL A 98 0.58 -22.16 16.43
CA VAL A 98 1.88 -21.87 15.84
C VAL A 98 2.90 -22.60 16.71
N GLN A 99 3.51 -23.67 16.20
CA GLN A 99 4.63 -24.31 16.89
C GLN A 99 5.84 -23.37 16.80
N ILE A 100 6.10 -22.66 17.90
CA ILE A 100 7.30 -21.85 18.09
C ILE A 100 8.35 -22.77 18.74
N PRO A 101 9.47 -23.09 18.06
CA PRO A 101 10.58 -23.82 18.69
C PRO A 101 11.19 -23.00 19.83
N ASP A 102 11.74 -23.65 20.86
CA ASP A 102 12.35 -22.99 22.01
C ASP A 102 13.49 -22.06 21.59
N ILE A 103 13.34 -20.77 21.86
CA ILE A 103 14.36 -19.74 21.65
C ILE A 103 15.17 -19.62 22.96
N ASN A 104 16.50 -19.70 22.88
CA ASN A 104 17.39 -19.55 24.04
C ASN A 104 17.72 -18.07 24.31
N VAL A 105 16.69 -17.25 24.47
CA VAL A 105 16.79 -15.84 24.92
C VAL A 105 15.87 -15.69 26.13
N ASP A 106 16.36 -15.01 27.17
CA ASP A 106 15.57 -14.72 28.38
C ASP A 106 14.56 -13.60 28.09
N ILE A 107 13.46 -13.99 27.44
CA ILE A 107 12.37 -13.11 27.05
C ILE A 107 11.39 -13.00 28.24
N PRO A 108 11.05 -11.78 28.69
CA PRO A 108 10.01 -11.62 29.71
C PRO A 108 8.68 -12.21 29.19
N GLU A 109 8.05 -13.07 29.99
CA GLU A 109 6.76 -13.65 29.64
C GLU A 109 5.68 -12.57 29.73
N ILE A 110 5.22 -12.07 28.58
CA ILE A 110 4.16 -11.08 28.50
C ILE A 110 2.85 -11.80 28.19
N THR A 111 2.08 -12.08 29.24
CA THR A 111 0.74 -12.64 29.09
C THR A 111 -0.25 -11.58 28.64
N PHE A 112 -0.71 -11.68 27.39
CA PHE A 112 -1.90 -10.98 26.91
C PHE A 112 -3.14 -11.77 27.36
N GLY A 113 -3.88 -11.27 28.36
CA GLY A 113 -5.04 -11.98 28.91
C GLY A 113 -6.17 -12.16 27.88
N GLU A 114 -6.84 -13.31 27.88
CA GLU A 114 -8.03 -13.53 27.04
C GLU A 114 -9.11 -12.48 27.33
N GLY A 115 -9.43 -11.64 26.34
CA GLY A 115 -10.44 -10.59 26.46
C GLY A 115 -9.99 -9.33 27.19
N GLN A 116 -8.72 -9.20 27.56
CA GLN A 116 -8.15 -7.91 27.94
C GLN A 116 -7.80 -7.15 26.66
N SER A 117 -8.53 -6.07 26.41
CA SER A 117 -8.01 -5.03 25.52
C SER A 117 -6.66 -4.57 26.09
N ALA A 118 -5.70 -4.22 25.23
CA ALA A 118 -4.43 -3.57 25.59
C ALA A 118 -4.65 -2.14 26.14
N THR A 119 -5.59 -2.00 27.08
CA THR A 119 -6.11 -0.76 27.64
C THR A 119 -5.82 -0.67 29.14
N SER A 120 -4.91 -1.50 29.66
CA SER A 120 -4.33 -1.27 30.97
C SER A 120 -3.60 0.07 30.91
N THR A 121 -4.19 1.11 31.49
CA THR A 121 -3.54 2.41 31.62
C THR A 121 -2.27 2.22 32.42
N LEU A 122 -1.15 2.76 31.94
CA LEU A 122 0.11 2.75 32.70
C LEU A 122 -0.12 3.43 34.05
N ASP A 123 0.18 2.74 35.15
CA ASP A 123 0.06 3.28 36.51
C ASP A 123 1.31 4.06 36.91
N MET A 124 1.77 4.94 36.01
CA MET A 124 2.95 5.76 36.21
C MET A 124 2.84 7.06 35.41
N SER A 125 3.54 8.10 35.85
CA SER A 125 3.58 9.36 35.11
C SER A 125 4.49 9.25 33.88
N PHE A 126 4.30 10.12 32.88
CA PHE A 126 5.19 10.18 31.72
C PHE A 126 6.65 10.44 32.10
N THR A 127 6.90 11.23 33.14
CA THR A 127 8.26 11.50 33.64
C THR A 127 8.89 10.24 34.23
N ASP A 128 8.12 9.47 35.00
CA ASP A 128 8.60 8.21 35.59
C ASP A 128 8.86 7.17 34.48
N TYR A 129 7.98 7.12 33.47
CA TYR A 129 8.14 6.25 32.30
C TYR A 129 9.45 6.52 31.55
N MET A 130 9.77 7.80 31.33
CA MET A 130 11.05 8.19 30.74
C MET A 130 12.24 7.87 31.65
N ALA A 131 12.09 8.02 32.96
CA ALA A 131 13.14 7.69 33.92
C ALA A 131 13.47 6.19 33.89
N GLU A 132 12.46 5.33 33.85
CA GLU A 132 12.66 3.88 33.74
C GLU A 132 13.33 3.48 32.41
N LEU A 133 12.89 4.04 31.27
CA LEU A 133 13.57 3.81 29.99
C LEU A 133 15.02 4.30 29.99
N ASN A 134 15.31 5.38 30.71
CA ASN A 134 16.67 5.89 30.87
C ASN A 134 17.53 4.98 31.74
N GLU A 135 16.98 4.40 32.81
CA GLU A 135 17.68 3.41 33.63
C GLU A 135 18.04 2.15 32.85
N LEU A 136 17.18 1.75 31.90
CA LEU A 136 17.45 0.64 30.98
C LEU A 136 18.37 1.01 29.80
N GLY A 137 18.67 2.30 29.61
CA GLY A 137 19.52 2.79 28.53
C GLY A 137 18.82 2.92 27.17
N TYR A 138 17.49 2.81 27.11
CA TYR A 138 16.72 2.92 25.87
C TYR A 138 16.23 4.33 25.56
N LEU A 139 16.43 5.29 26.47
CA LEU A 139 15.91 6.65 26.27
C LEU A 139 16.46 7.30 25.00
N ASP A 140 17.74 7.10 24.71
CA ASP A 140 18.41 7.69 23.53
C ASP A 140 18.00 7.02 22.21
N GLU A 141 17.41 5.81 22.25
CA GLU A 141 16.86 5.12 21.08
C GLU A 141 15.55 5.75 20.59
N PHE A 142 14.91 6.56 21.44
CA PHE A 142 13.62 7.17 21.15
C PHE A 142 13.65 8.69 21.13
N GLY A 143 13.23 9.29 20.02
CA GLY A 143 12.85 10.70 19.98
C GLY A 143 11.62 11.00 20.84
N SER A 144 11.41 12.27 21.18
CA SER A 144 10.29 12.73 22.00
C SER A 144 8.91 12.33 21.46
N SER A 145 8.75 12.29 20.14
CA SER A 145 7.54 11.81 19.46
C SER A 145 7.31 10.30 19.67
N SER A 146 8.36 9.49 19.60
CA SER A 146 8.30 8.04 19.85
C SER A 146 7.93 7.77 21.31
N LEU A 147 8.59 8.42 22.26
CA LEU A 147 8.29 8.28 23.69
C LEU A 147 6.84 8.64 24.02
N SER A 148 6.36 9.78 23.52
CA SER A 148 4.95 10.17 23.70
C SER A 148 4.00 9.16 23.06
N THR A 149 4.34 8.62 21.88
CA THR A 149 3.54 7.58 21.22
C THR A 149 3.45 6.31 22.06
N LEU A 150 4.58 5.81 22.55
CA LEU A 150 4.65 4.61 23.39
C LEU A 150 3.80 4.76 24.66
N TYR A 151 4.00 5.87 25.37
CA TYR A 151 3.24 6.18 26.59
C TYR A 151 1.73 6.32 26.33
N ASN A 152 1.34 7.08 25.30
CA ASN A 152 -0.08 7.30 24.98
C ASN A 152 -0.79 6.03 24.49
N ASN A 153 -0.05 5.06 23.95
CA ASN A 153 -0.57 3.74 23.58
C ASN A 153 -0.42 2.71 24.71
N ASN A 154 -0.06 3.15 25.93
CA ASN A 154 0.13 2.32 27.11
C ASN A 154 1.09 1.14 26.88
N VAL A 155 2.15 1.34 26.10
CA VAL A 155 3.16 0.29 25.89
C VAL A 155 3.97 0.13 27.19
N PRO A 156 3.92 -1.05 27.85
CA PRO A 156 4.62 -1.28 29.10
C PRO A 156 6.14 -1.33 28.88
N ILE A 157 6.89 -0.89 29.89
CA ILE A 157 8.36 -0.88 29.88
C ILE A 157 8.90 -2.29 29.64
N GLU A 158 8.24 -3.30 30.19
CA GLU A 158 8.59 -4.71 30.04
C GLU A 158 8.55 -5.18 28.58
N TYR A 159 7.59 -4.68 27.78
CA TYR A 159 7.53 -4.99 26.35
C TYR A 159 8.69 -4.35 25.58
N ILE A 160 9.04 -3.11 25.93
CA ILE A 160 10.17 -2.40 25.34
C ILE A 160 11.49 -3.06 25.72
N ASP A 161 11.67 -3.41 27.00
CA ASP A 161 12.85 -4.14 27.47
C ASP A 161 12.98 -5.50 26.80
N GLY A 162 11.86 -6.22 26.63
CA GLY A 162 11.82 -7.45 25.87
C GLY A 162 12.34 -7.29 24.45
N LEU A 163 11.91 -6.24 23.73
CA LEU A 163 12.43 -5.90 22.39
C LEU A 163 13.93 -5.55 22.41
N GLY A 164 14.38 -4.82 23.43
CA GLY A 164 15.79 -4.51 23.65
C GLY A 164 16.65 -5.77 23.82
N ARG A 165 16.19 -6.72 24.64
CA ARG A 165 16.91 -7.98 24.91
C ARG A 165 17.02 -8.90 23.70
N ILE A 166 16.02 -8.90 22.82
CA ILE A 166 16.06 -9.69 21.58
C ILE A 166 16.80 -8.94 20.44
N GLY A 167 17.30 -7.72 20.70
CA GLY A 167 18.03 -6.92 19.72
C GLY A 167 17.18 -6.20 18.68
N ALA A 168 15.84 -6.28 18.80
CA ALA A 168 14.89 -5.77 17.80
C ALA A 168 14.51 -4.30 17.98
N LEU A 169 15.00 -3.65 19.04
CA LEU A 169 14.57 -2.29 19.40
C LEU A 169 14.91 -1.26 18.32
N ASN A 170 16.07 -1.41 17.69
CA ASN A 170 16.60 -0.46 16.72
C ASN A 170 15.91 -0.54 15.36
N ASP A 171 15.17 -1.63 15.11
CA ASP A 171 14.41 -1.85 13.88
C ASP A 171 13.04 -1.17 13.93
N PHE A 172 12.62 -0.67 15.11
CA PHE A 172 11.28 -0.13 15.32
C PHE A 172 11.26 1.27 15.92
N GLY A 173 10.60 2.19 15.22
CA GLY A 173 10.13 3.43 15.83
C GLY A 173 8.97 3.22 16.81
N GLY A 174 8.67 4.22 17.64
CA GLY A 174 7.64 4.13 18.69
C GLY A 174 6.24 3.74 18.17
N SER A 175 5.87 4.15 16.95
CA SER A 175 4.60 3.74 16.32
C SER A 175 4.58 2.26 15.95
N SER A 176 5.70 1.70 15.50
CA SER A 176 5.82 0.26 15.17
C SER A 176 5.70 -0.57 16.43
N ILE A 177 6.40 -0.21 17.50
CA ILE A 177 6.32 -0.89 18.81
C ILE A 177 4.90 -0.81 19.37
N ALA A 178 4.28 0.37 19.36
CA ALA A 178 2.90 0.54 19.79
C ALA A 178 1.92 -0.32 18.98
N THR A 179 2.15 -0.46 17.68
CA THR A 179 1.36 -1.32 16.80
C THR A 179 1.52 -2.79 17.19
N LEU A 180 2.75 -3.27 17.39
CA LEU A 180 3.03 -4.65 17.80
C LEU A 180 2.35 -4.98 19.14
N TYR A 181 2.51 -4.11 20.14
CA TYR A 181 1.90 -4.28 21.45
C TYR A 181 0.37 -4.27 21.39
N THR A 182 -0.22 -3.28 20.71
CA THR A 182 -1.68 -3.15 20.59
C THR A 182 -2.31 -4.35 19.87
N ASN A 183 -1.59 -4.92 18.90
CA ASN A 183 -1.99 -6.12 18.18
C ASN A 183 -1.59 -7.41 18.90
N GLN A 184 -1.07 -7.31 20.12
CA GLN A 184 -0.74 -8.43 21.00
C GLN A 184 0.24 -9.41 20.33
N VAL A 185 1.21 -8.87 19.60
CA VAL A 185 2.27 -9.68 18.97
C VAL A 185 3.22 -10.16 20.06
N PRO A 186 3.37 -11.48 20.26
CA PRO A 186 4.28 -12.04 21.25
C PRO A 186 5.73 -11.73 20.92
N LEU A 187 6.54 -11.50 21.96
CA LEU A 187 7.97 -11.24 21.78
C LEU A 187 8.69 -12.45 21.17
N GLU A 188 8.22 -13.67 21.44
CA GLU A 188 8.77 -14.91 20.86
C GLU A 188 8.57 -14.95 19.34
N TYR A 189 7.45 -14.42 18.85
CA TYR A 189 7.20 -14.32 17.41
C TYR A 189 8.19 -13.36 16.75
N ILE A 190 8.42 -12.19 17.37
CA ILE A 190 9.37 -11.18 16.88
C ILE A 190 10.80 -11.72 16.94
N ALA A 191 11.18 -12.35 18.04
CA ALA A 191 12.49 -12.94 18.25
C ALA A 191 12.81 -14.00 17.18
N LYS A 192 11.82 -14.79 16.77
CA LYS A 192 12.01 -15.77 15.70
C LYS A 192 12.21 -15.11 14.34
N ILE A 193 11.49 -14.03 14.03
CA ILE A 193 11.73 -13.26 12.79
C ILE A 193 13.15 -12.69 12.78
N GLU A 194 13.62 -12.18 13.91
CA GLU A 194 14.97 -11.64 14.06
C GLU A 194 16.05 -12.71 13.94
N GLN A 195 15.87 -13.87 14.58
CA GLN A 195 16.81 -14.99 14.52
C GLN A 195 17.02 -15.50 13.08
N GLU A 196 15.98 -15.46 12.26
CA GLU A 196 16.03 -15.83 10.84
C GLU A 196 16.56 -14.70 9.94
N GLY A 197 16.96 -13.57 10.54
CA GLY A 197 17.48 -12.39 9.83
C GLY A 197 16.43 -11.69 8.97
N MET A 198 15.15 -11.89 9.26
CA MET A 198 14.04 -11.38 8.44
C MET A 198 13.46 -10.06 8.96
N LEU A 199 13.90 -9.56 10.12
CA LEU A 199 13.27 -8.42 10.79
C LEU A 199 13.33 -7.14 9.94
N ASN A 200 14.45 -6.91 9.27
CA ASN A 200 14.69 -5.75 8.41
C ASN A 200 13.71 -5.62 7.22
N TYR A 201 12.99 -6.69 6.86
CA TYR A 201 11.98 -6.64 5.79
C TYR A 201 10.62 -6.13 6.28
N PHE A 202 10.41 -6.04 7.60
CA PHE A 202 9.08 -5.84 8.16
C PHE A 202 9.01 -4.72 9.21
N GLY A 203 8.14 -3.74 8.98
CA GLY A 203 7.68 -2.85 10.03
C GLY A 203 6.66 -3.51 10.96
N GLY A 204 6.32 -2.84 12.08
CA GLY A 204 5.41 -3.37 13.10
C GLY A 204 4.02 -3.78 12.56
N SER A 205 3.48 -3.05 11.59
CA SER A 205 2.22 -3.40 10.92
C SER A 205 2.32 -4.69 10.09
N SER A 206 3.44 -4.90 9.39
CA SER A 206 3.66 -6.12 8.60
C SER A 206 3.74 -7.33 9.53
N ILE A 207 4.56 -7.27 10.59
CA ILE A 207 4.69 -8.35 11.58
C ILE A 207 3.34 -8.65 12.24
N SER A 208 2.59 -7.61 12.65
CA SER A 208 1.26 -7.79 13.22
C SER A 208 0.30 -8.50 12.26
N THR A 209 0.35 -8.15 10.97
CA THR A 209 -0.45 -8.78 9.92
C THR A 209 -0.06 -10.25 9.72
N LEU A 210 1.24 -10.56 9.69
CA LEU A 210 1.73 -11.92 9.54
C LEU A 210 1.31 -12.80 10.73
N TYR A 211 1.43 -12.28 11.95
CA TYR A 211 1.01 -12.96 13.17
C TYR A 211 -0.50 -13.24 13.18
N GLN A 212 -1.32 -12.21 12.96
CA GLN A 212 -2.79 -12.33 12.98
C GLN A 212 -3.33 -13.28 11.90
N ASN A 213 -2.67 -13.34 10.74
CA ASN A 213 -3.04 -14.25 9.66
C ASN A 213 -2.40 -15.64 9.81
N ASN A 214 -1.72 -15.93 10.92
CA ASN A 214 -1.08 -17.22 11.20
C ASN A 214 -0.16 -17.69 10.07
N ILE A 215 0.65 -16.77 9.52
CA ILE A 215 1.57 -17.11 8.44
C ILE A 215 2.67 -18.02 8.99
N PRO A 216 2.87 -19.23 8.43
CA PRO A 216 3.91 -20.13 8.89
C PRO A 216 5.30 -19.55 8.64
N PHE A 217 6.21 -19.77 9.58
CA PHE A 217 7.62 -19.40 9.42
C PHE A 217 8.29 -20.13 8.25
N GLU A 218 7.88 -21.36 7.96
CA GLU A 218 8.37 -22.10 6.78
C GLU A 218 8.07 -21.32 5.49
N TYR A 219 6.88 -20.74 5.36
CA TYR A 219 6.53 -19.93 4.19
C TYR A 219 7.35 -18.65 4.10
N LEU A 220 7.62 -17.98 5.23
CA LEU A 220 8.48 -16.80 5.28
C LEU A 220 9.93 -17.15 4.91
N SER A 221 10.44 -18.27 5.44
CA SER A 221 11.78 -18.78 5.16
C SER A 221 11.93 -19.14 3.68
N ASP A 222 10.95 -19.81 3.07
CA ASP A 222 10.98 -20.11 1.64
C ASP A 222 11.04 -18.83 0.79
N LEU A 223 10.30 -17.78 1.17
CA LEU A 223 10.36 -16.49 0.49
C LEU A 223 11.70 -15.77 0.70
N ASN A 224 12.28 -15.90 1.89
CA ASN A 224 13.60 -15.35 2.21
C ASN A 224 14.70 -16.02 1.38
N ASP A 225 14.65 -17.35 1.27
CA ASP A 225 15.65 -18.16 0.55
C ASP A 225 15.70 -17.82 -0.94
N VAL A 226 14.55 -17.46 -1.52
CA VAL A 226 14.48 -16.99 -2.91
C VAL A 226 14.67 -15.47 -3.02
N GLY A 227 14.90 -14.79 -1.90
CA GLY A 227 15.12 -13.35 -1.78
C GLY A 227 13.94 -12.51 -2.24
N ALA A 228 12.71 -12.93 -1.97
CA ALA A 228 11.50 -12.22 -2.40
C ALA A 228 10.83 -11.42 -1.27
N LEU A 229 11.39 -11.41 -0.06
CA LEU A 229 10.78 -10.72 1.08
C LEU A 229 10.76 -9.20 0.93
N ASP A 230 11.81 -8.63 0.32
CA ASP A 230 11.90 -7.19 0.04
C ASP A 230 10.82 -6.69 -0.93
N ASN A 231 10.27 -7.57 -1.75
CA ASN A 231 9.16 -7.26 -2.64
C ASN A 231 7.79 -7.19 -1.95
N PHE A 232 7.66 -7.70 -0.72
CA PHE A 232 6.35 -7.91 -0.11
C PHE A 232 6.25 -7.44 1.34
N GLY A 233 5.30 -6.52 1.60
CA GLY A 233 4.80 -6.27 2.95
C GLY A 233 3.92 -7.42 3.49
N GLY A 234 3.61 -7.38 4.79
CA GLY A 234 2.87 -8.46 5.47
C GLY A 234 1.54 -8.83 4.80
N SER A 235 0.76 -7.84 4.35
CA SER A 235 -0.53 -8.09 3.65
C SER A 235 -0.37 -8.80 2.31
N SER A 236 0.72 -8.51 1.56
CA SER A 236 1.02 -9.18 0.30
C SER A 236 1.38 -10.64 0.55
N ILE A 237 2.24 -10.91 1.54
CA ILE A 237 2.60 -12.26 1.94
C ILE A 237 1.38 -13.05 2.43
N SER A 238 0.53 -12.44 3.27
CA SER A 238 -0.71 -13.07 3.72
C SER A 238 -1.64 -13.40 2.55
N THR A 239 -1.77 -12.50 1.59
CA THR A 239 -2.55 -12.73 0.37
C THR A 239 -1.99 -13.90 -0.44
N LEU A 240 -0.67 -13.96 -0.65
CA LEU A 240 -0.03 -15.06 -1.38
C LEU A 240 -0.28 -16.41 -0.70
N TYR A 241 -0.07 -16.47 0.62
CA TYR A 241 -0.27 -17.68 1.41
C TYR A 241 -1.73 -18.15 1.40
N GLN A 242 -2.68 -17.26 1.68
CA GLN A 242 -4.12 -17.59 1.74
C GLN A 242 -4.67 -18.04 0.39
N ASN A 243 -4.09 -17.55 -0.71
CA ASN A 243 -4.45 -17.97 -2.07
C ASN A 243 -3.66 -19.20 -2.55
N ASN A 244 -2.92 -19.85 -1.65
CA ASN A 244 -2.12 -21.06 -1.92
C ASN A 244 -1.13 -20.87 -3.08
N VAL A 245 -0.53 -19.68 -3.19
CA VAL A 245 0.50 -19.43 -4.20
C VAL A 245 1.79 -20.12 -3.77
N PRO A 246 2.30 -21.10 -4.54
CA PRO A 246 3.52 -21.80 -4.18
C PRO A 246 4.73 -20.88 -4.40
N THR A 247 5.73 -21.01 -3.53
CA THR A 247 7.00 -20.28 -3.60
C THR A 247 7.74 -20.53 -4.91
N SER A 248 7.55 -21.69 -5.54
CA SER A 248 8.06 -22.00 -6.88
C SER A 248 7.47 -21.12 -7.99
N TYR A 249 6.21 -20.69 -7.87
CA TYR A 249 5.59 -19.76 -8.82
C TYR A 249 6.22 -18.36 -8.67
N ILE A 250 6.39 -17.90 -7.43
CA ILE A 250 7.05 -16.63 -7.12
C ILE A 250 8.51 -16.63 -7.60
N THR A 251 9.23 -17.74 -7.36
CA THR A 251 10.60 -17.94 -7.84
C THR A 251 10.69 -17.80 -9.35
N ARG A 252 9.74 -18.38 -10.09
CA ARG A 252 9.73 -18.29 -11.55
C ARG A 252 9.44 -16.86 -12.03
N ILE A 253 8.51 -16.14 -11.40
CA ILE A 253 8.28 -14.71 -11.69
C ILE A 253 9.58 -13.91 -11.46
N LYS A 254 10.27 -14.18 -10.36
CA LYS A 254 11.53 -13.52 -10.03
C LYS A 254 12.64 -13.81 -11.03
N SER A 255 12.86 -15.08 -11.39
CA SER A 255 13.93 -15.47 -12.32
C SER A 255 13.79 -14.86 -13.70
N GLU A 256 12.56 -14.49 -14.07
CA GLU A 256 12.23 -13.83 -15.34
C GLU A 256 12.29 -12.29 -15.22
N GLY A 257 12.71 -11.75 -14.07
CA GLY A 257 12.81 -10.31 -13.83
C GLY A 257 11.45 -9.60 -13.73
N MET A 258 10.38 -10.34 -13.45
CA MET A 258 9.01 -9.80 -13.46
C MET A 258 8.47 -9.47 -12.05
N LEU A 259 9.21 -9.79 -10.98
CA LEU A 259 8.69 -9.72 -9.61
C LEU A 259 8.31 -8.30 -9.19
N ASP A 260 9.14 -7.32 -9.55
CA ASP A 260 8.93 -5.91 -9.19
C ASP A 260 7.67 -5.30 -9.82
N ASN A 261 7.12 -5.94 -10.86
CA ASN A 261 5.88 -5.49 -11.51
C ASN A 261 4.61 -5.89 -10.72
N PHE A 262 4.72 -6.76 -9.72
CA PHE A 262 3.54 -7.36 -9.09
C PHE A 262 3.59 -7.35 -7.57
N GLY A 263 2.53 -6.80 -6.96
CA GLY A 263 2.18 -7.06 -5.57
C GLY A 263 1.52 -8.43 -5.37
N GLY A 264 1.34 -8.84 -4.11
CA GLY A 264 0.80 -10.17 -3.76
C GLY A 264 -0.56 -10.48 -4.39
N THR A 265 -1.47 -9.51 -4.46
CA THR A 265 -2.78 -9.68 -5.12
C THR A 265 -2.65 -9.97 -6.60
N SER A 266 -1.78 -9.25 -7.32
CA SER A 266 -1.57 -9.48 -8.76
C SER A 266 -1.05 -10.88 -9.00
N ILE A 267 -0.03 -11.30 -8.24
CA ILE A 267 0.54 -12.65 -8.35
C ILE A 267 -0.52 -13.73 -8.06
N SER A 268 -1.31 -13.57 -7.00
CA SER A 268 -2.40 -14.48 -6.67
C SER A 268 -3.42 -14.58 -7.81
N THR A 269 -3.82 -13.45 -8.40
CA THR A 269 -4.74 -13.43 -9.54
C THR A 269 -4.15 -14.14 -10.76
N LEU A 270 -2.88 -13.89 -11.09
CA LEU A 270 -2.19 -14.54 -12.21
C LEU A 270 -2.13 -16.07 -12.01
N TYR A 271 -1.78 -16.50 -10.80
CA TYR A 271 -1.71 -17.91 -10.44
C TYR A 271 -3.07 -18.60 -10.54
N GLN A 272 -4.11 -18.02 -9.91
CA GLN A 272 -5.46 -18.60 -9.88
C GLN A 272 -6.11 -18.68 -11.26
N ASN A 273 -5.83 -17.72 -12.14
CA ASN A 273 -6.32 -17.71 -13.51
C ASN A 273 -5.44 -18.52 -14.48
N ASN A 274 -4.42 -19.22 -13.97
CA ASN A 274 -3.52 -20.06 -14.76
C ASN A 274 -2.90 -19.31 -15.95
N ILE A 275 -2.49 -18.06 -15.73
CA ILE A 275 -1.88 -17.25 -16.80
C ILE A 275 -0.52 -17.88 -17.16
N PRO A 276 -0.31 -18.24 -18.45
CA PRO A 276 0.96 -18.82 -18.88
C PRO A 276 2.11 -17.84 -18.70
N PHE A 277 3.27 -18.36 -18.29
CA PHE A 277 4.48 -17.56 -18.16
C PHE A 277 4.95 -17.02 -19.50
N GLU A 278 4.73 -17.75 -20.59
CA GLU A 278 5.07 -17.32 -21.93
C GLU A 278 4.32 -16.03 -22.29
N TYR A 279 3.05 -15.91 -21.90
CA TYR A 279 2.26 -14.70 -22.09
C TYR A 279 2.82 -13.52 -21.29
N LEU A 280 3.19 -13.74 -20.02
CA LEU A 280 3.79 -12.72 -19.17
C LEU A 280 5.15 -12.27 -19.72
N GLN A 281 5.97 -13.21 -20.20
CA GLN A 281 7.29 -12.93 -20.74
C GLN A 281 7.20 -12.12 -22.05
N GLU A 282 6.24 -12.41 -22.92
CA GLU A 282 6.00 -11.60 -24.12
C GLU A 282 5.66 -10.15 -23.76
N LEU A 283 4.78 -9.93 -22.77
CA LEU A 283 4.46 -8.59 -22.27
C LEU A 283 5.67 -7.91 -21.59
N ASN A 284 6.47 -8.66 -20.83
CA ASN A 284 7.69 -8.14 -20.21
C ASN A 284 8.72 -7.69 -21.24
N ASN A 285 8.95 -8.51 -22.27
CA ASN A 285 9.89 -8.20 -23.35
C ASN A 285 9.45 -7.00 -24.18
N ALA A 286 8.14 -6.79 -24.30
CA ALA A 286 7.56 -5.60 -24.93
C ALA A 286 7.65 -4.34 -24.04
N GLY A 287 8.04 -4.47 -22.76
CA GLY A 287 8.12 -3.35 -21.82
C GLY A 287 6.75 -2.77 -21.45
N VAL A 288 5.71 -3.61 -21.42
CA VAL A 288 4.33 -3.20 -21.09
C VAL A 288 3.76 -3.94 -19.88
N LEU A 289 4.57 -4.74 -19.20
CA LEU A 289 4.08 -5.58 -18.11
C LEU A 289 3.65 -4.75 -16.90
N ASP A 290 4.37 -3.67 -16.62
CA ASP A 290 4.10 -2.69 -15.56
C ASP A 290 2.85 -1.84 -15.82
N GLU A 291 2.41 -1.74 -17.08
CA GLU A 291 1.14 -1.10 -17.46
C GLU A 291 -0.10 -1.90 -17.00
N PHE A 292 0.09 -3.16 -16.59
CA PHE A 292 -1.02 -4.06 -16.25
C PHE A 292 -0.87 -4.74 -14.88
N GLY A 293 -1.85 -4.50 -14.00
CA GLY A 293 -2.07 -5.35 -12.84
C GLY A 293 -2.58 -6.75 -13.22
N GLY A 294 -2.53 -7.70 -12.28
CA GLY A 294 -2.88 -9.11 -12.53
C GLY A 294 -4.30 -9.31 -13.09
N THR A 295 -5.28 -8.51 -12.66
CA THR A 295 -6.66 -8.55 -13.19
C THR A 295 -6.74 -8.11 -14.65
N SER A 296 -5.97 -7.10 -15.04
CA SER A 296 -5.91 -6.61 -16.43
C SER A 296 -5.30 -7.68 -17.34
N ILE A 297 -4.18 -8.27 -16.93
CA ILE A 297 -3.54 -9.38 -17.66
C ILE A 297 -4.50 -10.55 -17.79
N SER A 298 -5.15 -10.94 -16.69
CA SER A 298 -6.14 -12.02 -16.70
C SER A 298 -7.31 -11.74 -17.64
N THR A 299 -7.76 -10.49 -17.70
CA THR A 299 -8.83 -10.06 -18.63
C THR A 299 -8.38 -10.16 -20.08
N LEU A 300 -7.18 -9.68 -20.42
CA LEU A 300 -6.63 -9.76 -21.77
C LEU A 300 -6.49 -11.22 -22.22
N TYR A 301 -5.86 -12.04 -21.38
CA TYR A 301 -5.66 -13.46 -21.66
C TYR A 301 -6.98 -14.22 -21.80
N SER A 302 -7.95 -14.01 -20.89
CA SER A 302 -9.26 -14.68 -20.94
C SER A 302 -10.09 -14.29 -22.17
N ASN A 303 -9.84 -13.11 -22.74
CA ASN A 303 -10.47 -12.66 -24.00
C ASN A 303 -9.64 -13.06 -25.24
N ASN A 304 -8.64 -13.93 -25.08
CA ASN A 304 -7.75 -14.42 -26.14
C ASN A 304 -6.99 -13.31 -26.86
N VAL A 305 -6.72 -12.18 -26.20
CA VAL A 305 -5.89 -11.11 -26.77
C VAL A 305 -4.44 -11.58 -26.79
N PRO A 306 -3.82 -11.75 -27.97
CA PRO A 306 -2.43 -12.18 -28.04
C PRO A 306 -1.50 -11.05 -27.61
N ALA A 307 -0.39 -11.38 -26.95
CA ALA A 307 0.56 -10.36 -26.52
C ALA A 307 1.17 -9.60 -27.71
N SER A 308 1.21 -10.20 -28.91
CA SER A 308 1.61 -9.51 -30.14
C SER A 308 0.72 -8.31 -30.47
N TYR A 309 -0.60 -8.37 -30.21
CA TYR A 309 -1.51 -7.24 -30.44
C TYR A 309 -1.26 -6.10 -29.46
N ILE A 310 -0.95 -6.44 -28.21
CA ILE A 310 -0.60 -5.48 -27.15
C ILE A 310 0.76 -4.84 -27.43
N THR A 311 1.72 -5.64 -27.88
CA THR A 311 3.05 -5.18 -28.28
C THR A 311 2.96 -4.21 -29.45
N GLU A 312 2.16 -4.54 -30.48
CA GLU A 312 1.98 -3.64 -31.63
C GLU A 312 1.30 -2.32 -31.23
N LEU A 313 0.33 -2.35 -30.30
CA LEU A 313 -0.25 -1.12 -29.72
C LEU A 313 0.82 -0.25 -29.06
N ALA A 314 1.70 -0.87 -28.28
CA ALA A 314 2.77 -0.17 -27.56
C ALA A 314 3.82 0.42 -28.51
N GLU A 315 4.25 -0.36 -29.50
CA GLU A 315 5.20 0.09 -30.52
C GLU A 315 4.68 1.27 -31.34
N GLN A 316 3.37 1.36 -31.53
CA GLN A 316 2.73 2.50 -32.20
C GLN A 316 2.43 3.68 -31.26
N GLY A 317 2.74 3.57 -29.96
CA GLY A 317 2.48 4.62 -28.96
C GLY A 317 1.00 4.77 -28.58
N LEU A 318 0.17 3.77 -28.87
CA LEU A 318 -1.29 3.83 -28.70
C LEU A 318 -1.78 3.23 -27.37
N MET A 319 -0.87 2.83 -26.48
CA MET A 319 -1.23 2.16 -25.22
C MET A 319 -1.95 3.08 -24.25
N ASN A 320 -1.56 4.35 -24.18
CA ASN A 320 -2.10 5.33 -23.23
C ASN A 320 -3.60 5.58 -23.40
N ASP A 321 -4.15 5.25 -24.57
CA ASP A 321 -5.57 5.46 -24.90
C ASP A 321 -6.47 4.31 -24.44
N PHE A 322 -5.90 3.17 -24.04
CA PHE A 322 -6.68 1.95 -23.81
C PHE A 322 -6.29 1.18 -22.55
N GLY A 323 -7.26 1.05 -21.63
CA GLY A 323 -7.22 0.00 -20.61
C GLY A 323 -7.50 -1.40 -21.18
N SER A 324 -7.21 -2.44 -20.38
CA SER A 324 -7.36 -3.86 -20.76
C SER A 324 -8.72 -4.22 -21.37
N THR A 325 -9.83 -3.75 -20.79
CA THR A 325 -11.18 -3.97 -21.33
C THR A 325 -11.38 -3.34 -22.71
N SER A 326 -10.79 -2.17 -22.97
CA SER A 326 -10.83 -1.52 -24.28
C SER A 326 -10.01 -2.31 -25.30
N ILE A 327 -8.80 -2.72 -24.94
CA ILE A 327 -7.95 -3.55 -25.80
C ILE A 327 -8.67 -4.86 -26.16
N SER A 328 -9.25 -5.56 -25.19
CA SER A 328 -10.04 -6.76 -25.42
C SER A 328 -11.21 -6.52 -26.38
N ARG A 329 -11.92 -5.40 -26.24
CA ARG A 329 -13.02 -5.03 -27.14
C ARG A 329 -12.52 -4.79 -28.57
N LEU A 330 -11.44 -4.03 -28.75
CA LEU A 330 -10.86 -3.74 -30.06
C LEU A 330 -10.41 -5.03 -30.74
N TYR A 331 -9.67 -5.88 -30.03
CA TYR A 331 -9.21 -7.16 -30.56
C TYR A 331 -10.37 -8.09 -30.94
N THR A 332 -11.35 -8.27 -30.05
CA THR A 332 -12.50 -9.19 -30.29
C THR A 332 -13.37 -8.73 -31.46
N ASN A 333 -13.39 -7.42 -31.75
CA ASN A 333 -14.08 -6.86 -32.92
C ASN A 333 -13.20 -6.79 -34.18
N ASN A 334 -12.03 -7.44 -34.16
CA ASN A 334 -11.08 -7.50 -35.27
C ASN A 334 -10.64 -6.12 -35.77
N ILE A 335 -10.46 -5.17 -34.84
CA ILE A 335 -9.98 -3.83 -35.19
C ILE A 335 -8.46 -3.88 -35.41
N PRO A 336 -7.96 -3.61 -36.63
CA PRO A 336 -6.53 -3.63 -36.89
C PRO A 336 -5.85 -2.39 -36.31
N ILE A 337 -4.61 -2.53 -35.84
CA ILE A 337 -3.83 -1.42 -35.27
C ILE A 337 -3.62 -0.30 -36.29
N SER A 338 -3.48 -0.62 -37.58
CA SER A 338 -3.39 0.37 -38.65
C SER A 338 -4.60 1.30 -38.74
N TYR A 339 -5.80 0.81 -38.40
CA TYR A 339 -7.00 1.65 -38.34
C TYR A 339 -6.96 2.58 -37.11
N LEU A 340 -6.52 2.08 -35.95
CA LEU A 340 -6.33 2.90 -34.75
C LEU A 340 -5.32 4.02 -35.01
N LYS A 341 -4.19 3.69 -35.63
CA LYS A 341 -3.18 4.67 -36.05
C LYS A 341 -3.75 5.74 -36.99
N THR A 342 -4.62 5.36 -37.91
CA THR A 342 -5.28 6.33 -38.81
C THR A 342 -6.19 7.30 -38.04
N LEU A 343 -6.87 6.83 -37.00
CA LEU A 343 -7.68 7.68 -36.13
C LEU A 343 -6.80 8.60 -35.28
N ASP A 344 -5.69 8.08 -34.76
CA ASP A 344 -4.72 8.83 -33.96
C ASP A 344 -4.05 9.95 -34.76
N GLU A 345 -3.55 9.66 -35.97
CA GLU A 345 -2.95 10.65 -36.87
C GLU A 345 -3.92 11.77 -37.29
N ARG A 346 -5.23 11.55 -37.13
CA ARG A 346 -6.29 12.55 -37.38
C ARG A 346 -6.75 13.26 -36.10
N GLY A 347 -6.15 12.98 -34.95
CA GLY A 347 -6.52 13.53 -33.64
C GLY A 347 -7.90 13.08 -33.15
N LEU A 348 -8.38 11.93 -33.63
CA LEU A 348 -9.71 11.43 -33.31
C LEU A 348 -9.68 10.44 -32.14
N LEU A 349 -8.60 9.66 -32.01
CA LEU A 349 -8.54 8.51 -31.11
C LEU A 349 -8.75 8.89 -29.64
N GLU A 350 -8.08 9.93 -29.17
CA GLU A 350 -8.19 10.45 -27.79
C GLU A 350 -9.63 10.79 -27.37
N ASN A 351 -10.49 11.14 -28.33
CA ASN A 351 -11.88 11.54 -28.09
C ASN A 351 -12.88 10.41 -28.32
N MET A 352 -12.42 9.22 -28.69
CA MET A 352 -13.26 8.09 -29.03
C MET A 352 -13.23 7.02 -27.95
N SER A 353 -14.41 6.57 -27.51
CA SER A 353 -14.48 5.33 -26.74
C SER A 353 -14.11 4.13 -27.62
N SER A 354 -13.62 3.04 -27.04
CA SER A 354 -13.34 1.82 -27.80
C SER A 354 -14.59 1.25 -28.50
N GLN A 355 -15.80 1.52 -27.98
CA GLN A 355 -17.04 1.18 -28.69
C GLN A 355 -17.26 2.07 -29.93
N SER A 356 -16.99 3.38 -29.81
CA SER A 356 -17.06 4.31 -30.94
C SER A 356 -16.07 3.95 -32.04
N VAL A 357 -14.87 3.48 -31.68
CA VAL A 357 -13.88 2.97 -32.65
C VAL A 357 -14.43 1.77 -33.40
N VAL A 358 -15.03 0.81 -32.70
CA VAL A 358 -15.66 -0.37 -33.30
C VAL A 358 -16.78 0.02 -34.27
N ASP A 359 -17.65 0.94 -33.85
CA ASP A 359 -18.75 1.41 -34.71
C ASP A 359 -18.24 2.12 -35.96
N ALA A 360 -17.24 2.99 -35.82
CA ALA A 360 -16.63 3.69 -36.94
C ALA A 360 -16.00 2.69 -37.94
N TYR A 361 -15.23 1.72 -37.45
CA TYR A 361 -14.61 0.70 -38.32
C TYR A 361 -15.64 -0.11 -39.09
N ARG A 362 -16.75 -0.48 -38.43
CA ARG A 362 -17.84 -1.23 -39.08
C ARG A 362 -18.54 -0.41 -40.16
N ILE A 363 -18.72 0.90 -39.95
CA ILE A 363 -19.32 1.79 -40.96
C ILE A 363 -18.37 1.94 -42.16
N ASP A 364 -17.08 2.16 -41.92
CA ASP A 364 -16.07 2.27 -42.98
C ASP A 364 -15.97 0.97 -43.80
N GLY A 365 -16.02 -0.19 -43.13
CA GLY A 365 -16.02 -1.50 -43.78
C GLY A 365 -17.31 -1.83 -44.57
N GLN A 366 -18.42 -1.14 -44.34
CA GLN A 366 -19.65 -1.28 -45.14
C GLN A 366 -19.66 -0.39 -46.38
N ASN A 367 -18.79 0.61 -46.44
CA ASN A 367 -18.69 1.58 -47.53
C ASN A 367 -17.60 1.24 -48.56
N ASN A 368 -16.85 0.16 -48.34
CA ASN A 368 -15.93 -0.48 -49.27
C ASN A 368 -16.52 -1.79 -49.79
#